data_AF-A0A183EC25-F1
#
_entry.id   AF-A0A183EC25-F1
#
_cell.length_a   1.000
_cell.length_b   1.000
_cell.length_c   1.000
_cell.angle_alpha   90.00
_cell.angle_beta   90.00
_cell.angle_gamma   90.00
#
_symmetry.space_group_name_H-M   'P 1'
#
loop_
_entity.id
_entity.type
_entity.pdbx_description
1 polymer ?
#
loop_
_entity_poly.entity_id
_entity_poly.type
_entity_poly.pdbx_seq_one_letter_code
_entity_poly.pdbx_strand_id
1 'polypeptide(L)'
;SEDGTIDFWGIAALKRGFEDIGRYGGIRAIQQKTHALAYAAYQILMELKFPSGKPLAEVYCCHKNYSESEAQGPIVAFNLLRCDGSYTGYSEVEKMCDLFGIEVRTGCFCNQGACQKHLKLTQQQIIDNYKASIICYNGAV
;
A
#
# COMPACT_ATOMS: atom_id res chain seq x y z
N SER A 1 17.31 17.50 -5.60
CA SER A 1 18.03 18.67 -5.09
C SER A 1 17.35 19.14 -3.83
N GLU A 2 17.97 18.91 -2.67
CA GLU A 2 17.65 19.61 -1.43
C GLU A 2 18.23 21.02 -1.56
N ASP A 3 17.38 21.99 -1.92
CA ASP A 3 17.72 23.42 -1.84
C ASP A 3 16.54 24.15 -1.18
N GLY A 4 16.27 23.76 0.07
CA GLY A 4 15.26 24.35 0.92
C GLY A 4 15.86 24.68 2.28
N THR A 5 15.40 25.79 2.88
CA THR A 5 15.75 26.18 4.25
C THR A 5 15.57 25.00 5.20
N ILE A 6 16.61 24.67 5.98
CA ILE A 6 16.57 23.60 6.98
C ILE A 6 15.36 23.82 7.88
N ASP A 7 14.51 22.80 8.01
CA ASP A 7 13.32 22.85 8.88
C ASP A 7 13.75 22.84 10.36
N PHE A 8 14.09 24.03 10.86
CA PHE A 8 14.45 24.25 12.26
C PHE A 8 13.30 23.90 13.22
N TRP A 9 12.04 23.97 12.77
CA TRP A 9 10.87 23.59 13.56
C TRP A 9 10.76 22.07 13.73
N GLY A 10 11.15 21.31 12.70
CA GLY A 10 11.28 19.85 12.76
C GLY A 10 12.23 19.38 13.87
N ILE A 11 13.32 20.11 14.13
CA ILE A 11 14.27 19.79 15.21
C ILE A 11 13.62 19.92 16.60
N ALA A 12 12.80 20.96 16.81
CA ALA A 12 12.08 21.13 18.07
C ALA A 12 11.04 20.00 18.29
N ALA A 13 10.45 19.47 17.22
CA ALA A 13 9.50 18.35 17.28
C ALA A 13 10.18 17.00 17.61
N LEU A 14 11.49 16.83 17.34
CA LEU A 14 12.20 15.57 17.59
C LEU A 14 12.13 15.14 19.05
N LYS A 15 12.36 16.06 19.99
CA LYS A 15 12.32 15.75 21.42
C LYS A 15 10.97 15.15 21.79
N ARG A 16 9.89 15.77 21.35
CA ARG A 16 8.54 15.27 21.59
C ARG A 16 8.29 13.94 20.90
N GLY A 17 8.75 13.77 19.67
CA GLY A 17 8.65 12.50 18.94
C GLY A 17 9.31 11.34 19.67
N PHE A 18 10.52 11.54 20.21
CA PHE A 18 11.20 10.50 20.99
C PHE A 18 10.52 10.21 22.33
N GLU A 19 10.01 11.24 23.02
CA GLU A 19 9.19 11.06 24.23
C GLU A 19 7.93 10.22 23.94
N ASP A 20 7.24 10.49 22.84
CA ASP A 20 6.06 9.75 22.42
C ASP A 20 6.39 8.30 22.05
N ILE A 21 7.50 8.06 21.31
CA ILE A 21 7.99 6.69 21.04
C ILE A 21 8.24 5.94 22.35
N GLY A 22 8.90 6.59 23.33
CA GLY A 22 9.11 6.01 24.66
C GLY A 22 7.79 5.68 25.37
N ARG A 23 6.83 6.61 25.35
CA ARG A 23 5.49 6.44 25.93
C ARG A 23 4.71 5.26 25.32
N TYR A 24 4.90 4.98 24.02
CA TYR A 24 4.27 3.83 23.36
C TYR A 24 5.00 2.49 23.56
N GLY A 25 6.08 2.46 24.35
CA GLY A 25 6.85 1.27 24.67
C GLY A 25 8.08 1.05 23.78
N GLY A 26 8.51 2.07 23.04
CA GLY A 26 9.66 2.02 22.14
C GLY A 26 9.35 1.45 20.75
N ILE A 27 10.33 1.56 19.85
CA ILE A 27 10.14 1.22 18.43
C ILE A 27 9.76 -0.25 18.20
N ARG A 28 10.28 -1.17 19.01
CA ARG A 28 9.94 -2.61 18.92
C ARG A 28 8.49 -2.90 19.28
N ALA A 29 7.97 -2.25 20.33
CA ALA A 29 6.57 -2.41 20.72
C ALA A 29 5.63 -1.84 19.64
N ILE A 30 5.98 -0.70 19.03
CA ILE A 30 5.25 -0.10 17.91
C ILE A 30 5.27 -1.03 16.69
N GLN A 31 6.45 -1.56 16.32
CA GLN A 31 6.60 -2.51 15.21
C GLN A 31 5.72 -3.75 15.41
N GLN A 32 5.77 -4.38 16.59
CA GLN A 32 4.96 -5.57 16.89
C GLN A 32 3.46 -5.28 16.78
N LYS A 33 2.99 -4.17 17.36
CA LYS A 33 1.57 -3.79 17.32
C LYS A 33 1.08 -3.49 15.90
N THR A 34 1.84 -2.70 15.16
CA THR A 34 1.48 -2.31 13.80
C THR A 34 1.57 -3.49 12.83
N HIS A 35 2.56 -4.38 13.01
CA HIS A 35 2.65 -5.64 12.27
C HIS A 35 1.48 -6.57 12.57
N ALA A 36 1.05 -6.71 13.83
CA ALA A 36 -0.11 -7.54 14.18
C ALA A 36 -1.40 -7.06 13.48
N LEU A 37 -1.62 -5.75 13.39
CA LEU A 37 -2.75 -5.18 12.64
C LEU A 37 -2.65 -5.48 11.14
N ALA A 38 -1.46 -5.30 10.56
CA ALA A 38 -1.24 -5.60 9.15
C ALA A 38 -1.41 -7.10 8.84
N TYR A 39 -0.95 -7.98 9.73
CA TYR A 39 -1.14 -9.42 9.63
C TYR A 39 -2.61 -9.80 9.68
N ALA A 40 -3.40 -9.21 10.59
CA ALA A 40 -4.83 -9.43 10.66
C ALA A 40 -5.55 -9.00 9.37
N ALA A 41 -5.23 -7.82 8.83
CA ALA A 41 -5.76 -7.36 7.56
C ALA A 41 -5.37 -8.28 6.39
N TYR A 42 -4.12 -8.76 6.37
CA TYR A 42 -3.66 -9.75 5.40
C TYR A 42 -4.48 -11.06 5.46
N GLN A 43 -4.69 -11.62 6.66
CA GLN A 43 -5.48 -12.85 6.81
C GLN A 43 -6.90 -12.66 6.29
N ILE A 44 -7.56 -11.56 6.67
CA ILE A 44 -8.92 -11.24 6.19
C ILE A 44 -8.94 -11.19 4.65
N LEU A 45 -8.03 -10.44 4.03
CA LEU A 45 -7.96 -10.32 2.56
C LEU A 45 -7.73 -11.68 1.87
N MET A 46 -6.92 -12.56 2.46
CA MET A 46 -6.65 -13.89 1.93
C MET A 46 -7.85 -14.85 2.06
N GLU A 47 -8.74 -14.62 3.02
CA GLU A 47 -9.96 -15.40 3.23
C GLU A 47 -11.12 -14.95 2.32
N LEU A 48 -11.10 -13.70 1.85
CA LEU A 48 -12.15 -13.16 0.98
C LEU A 48 -12.17 -13.88 -0.38
N LYS A 49 -13.29 -14.56 -0.66
CA LYS A 49 -13.53 -15.31 -1.89
C LYS A 49 -14.91 -15.03 -2.44
N PHE A 50 -15.03 -15.07 -3.76
CA PHE A 50 -16.31 -15.12 -4.44
C PHE A 50 -17.04 -16.44 -4.13
N PRO A 51 -18.37 -16.52 -4.32
CA PRO A 51 -19.11 -17.78 -4.20
C PRO A 51 -18.57 -18.91 -5.09
N SER A 52 -17.89 -18.56 -6.19
CA SER A 52 -17.19 -19.50 -7.07
C SER A 52 -15.90 -20.09 -6.49
N GLY A 53 -15.48 -19.65 -5.30
CA GLY A 53 -14.23 -20.04 -4.64
C GLY A 53 -12.99 -19.28 -5.10
N LYS A 54 -13.09 -18.41 -6.12
CA LYS A 54 -12.00 -17.56 -6.59
C LYS A 54 -11.66 -16.48 -5.55
N PRO A 55 -10.38 -16.09 -5.40
CA PRO A 55 -9.98 -15.02 -4.49
C PRO A 55 -10.58 -13.68 -4.92
N LEU A 56 -10.91 -12.83 -3.95
CA LEU A 56 -11.41 -11.47 -4.18
C LEU A 56 -10.27 -10.44 -4.18
N ALA A 57 -9.14 -10.74 -3.53
CA ALA A 57 -7.99 -9.86 -3.47
C ALA A 57 -6.70 -10.58 -3.89
N GLU A 58 -5.79 -9.85 -4.52
CA GLU A 58 -4.41 -10.25 -4.73
C GLU A 58 -3.52 -9.36 -3.84
N VAL A 59 -2.84 -9.97 -2.87
CA VAL A 59 -1.98 -9.23 -1.93
C VAL A 59 -0.51 -9.34 -2.33
N TYR A 60 0.20 -8.22 -2.28
CA TYR A 60 1.61 -8.10 -2.60
C TYR A 60 2.45 -8.07 -1.33
N CYS A 61 3.32 -9.08 -1.15
CA CYS A 61 4.22 -9.18 -0.01
C CYS A 61 5.60 -9.72 -0.42
N CYS A 62 6.65 -9.27 0.28
CA CYS A 62 8.03 -9.68 -0.03
C CYS A 62 8.33 -11.13 0.38
N HIS A 63 7.67 -11.63 1.43
CA HIS A 63 7.85 -12.97 1.97
C HIS A 63 6.52 -13.72 2.03
N LYS A 64 6.56 -15.04 1.85
CA LYS A 64 5.37 -15.88 1.97
C LYS A 64 4.86 -15.78 3.41
N ASN A 65 3.58 -15.44 3.57
CA ASN A 65 2.79 -15.51 4.81
C ASN A 65 2.78 -14.29 5.75
N TYR A 66 3.44 -13.18 5.41
CA TYR A 66 3.33 -11.94 6.21
C TYR A 66 3.71 -12.09 7.70
N SER A 67 4.40 -13.18 8.08
CA SER A 67 4.57 -13.62 9.47
C SER A 67 5.79 -13.04 10.19
N GLU A 68 6.70 -12.40 9.45
CA GLU A 68 7.96 -11.89 9.98
C GLU A 68 7.95 -10.35 10.01
N SER A 69 7.89 -9.78 11.22
CA SER A 69 7.88 -8.32 11.42
C SER A 69 9.17 -7.62 11.03
N GLU A 70 10.28 -8.35 10.93
CA GLU A 70 11.58 -7.83 10.49
C GLU A 70 11.65 -7.63 8.97
N ALA A 71 10.88 -8.43 8.22
CA ALA A 71 10.92 -8.45 6.77
C ALA A 71 9.70 -7.74 6.13
N GLN A 72 8.57 -7.67 6.86
CA GLN A 72 7.34 -7.07 6.39
C GLN A 72 6.86 -5.98 7.36
N GLY A 73 6.83 -4.75 6.86
CA GLY A 73 6.31 -3.59 7.57
C GLY A 73 4.77 -3.57 7.68
N PRO A 74 4.20 -2.50 8.25
CA PRO A 74 2.78 -2.41 8.56
C PRO A 74 1.88 -2.07 7.36
N ILE A 75 2.41 -2.04 6.13
CA ILE A 75 1.68 -1.63 4.92
C ILE A 75 1.28 -2.87 4.13
N VAL A 76 -0.04 -3.09 4.01
CA VAL A 76 -0.60 -4.14 3.14
C VAL A 76 -0.93 -3.53 1.77
N ALA A 77 -0.22 -3.96 0.74
CA ALA A 77 -0.50 -3.55 -0.65
C ALA A 77 -1.28 -4.67 -1.36
N PHE A 78 -2.36 -4.33 -2.06
CA PHE A 78 -3.22 -5.32 -2.71
C PHE A 78 -3.99 -4.72 -3.89
N ASN A 79 -4.49 -5.59 -4.76
CA ASN A 79 -5.51 -5.28 -5.75
C ASN A 79 -6.78 -6.08 -5.45
N LEU A 80 -7.95 -5.51 -5.77
CA LEU A 80 -9.22 -6.23 -5.73
C LEU A 80 -9.55 -6.79 -7.12
N LEU A 81 -10.12 -7.97 -7.15
CA LEU A 81 -10.51 -8.69 -8.35
C LEU A 81 -12.02 -8.62 -8.55
N ARG A 82 -12.46 -8.69 -9.80
CA ARG A 82 -13.87 -8.94 -10.16
C ARG A 82 -14.10 -10.45 -10.31
N CYS A 83 -15.37 -10.88 -10.36
CA CYS A 83 -15.74 -12.29 -10.51
C CYS A 83 -15.12 -12.99 -11.73
N ASP A 84 -14.85 -12.22 -12.80
CA ASP A 84 -14.19 -12.70 -14.03
C ASP A 84 -12.66 -12.83 -13.90
N GLY A 85 -12.07 -12.29 -12.83
CA GLY A 85 -10.64 -12.28 -12.56
C GLY A 85 -9.91 -11.00 -13.03
N SER A 86 -10.62 -10.02 -13.58
CA SER A 86 -10.05 -8.71 -13.91
C SER A 86 -9.82 -7.86 -12.65
N TYR A 87 -8.91 -6.89 -12.70
CA TYR A 87 -8.69 -5.96 -11.58
C TYR A 87 -9.78 -4.90 -11.51
N THR A 88 -10.24 -4.63 -10.29
CA THR A 88 -11.08 -3.47 -9.98
C THR A 88 -10.21 -2.21 -10.00
N GLY A 89 -10.68 -1.16 -10.68
CA GLY A 89 -9.88 0.06 -10.82
C GLY A 89 -9.69 0.77 -9.49
N TYR A 90 -8.49 1.26 -9.20
CA TYR A 90 -8.20 1.84 -7.87
C TYR A 90 -9.09 3.04 -7.51
N SER A 91 -9.54 3.84 -8.49
CA SER A 91 -10.45 4.98 -8.23
C SER A 91 -11.85 4.54 -7.81
N GLU A 92 -12.28 3.37 -8.28
CA GLU A 92 -13.53 2.74 -7.81
C GLU A 92 -13.39 2.32 -6.34
N VAL A 93 -12.28 1.67 -6.01
CA VAL A 93 -11.97 1.24 -4.63
C VAL A 93 -11.84 2.44 -3.69
N GLU A 94 -11.11 3.47 -4.08
CA GLU A 94 -10.94 4.72 -3.33
C GLU A 94 -12.28 5.35 -2.97
N LYS A 95 -13.12 5.63 -3.98
CA LYS A 95 -14.43 6.26 -3.77
C LYS A 95 -15.33 5.40 -2.88
N MET A 96 -15.26 4.08 -3.01
CA MET A 96 -16.02 3.18 -2.14
C MET A 96 -15.52 3.25 -0.70
N CYS A 97 -14.20 3.22 -0.48
CA CYS A 97 -13.61 3.36 0.86
C CYS A 97 -13.96 4.73 1.49
N ASP A 98 -13.93 5.81 0.73
CA ASP A 98 -14.29 7.16 1.18
C ASP A 98 -15.74 7.24 1.70
N LEU A 99 -16.68 6.54 1.03
CA LEU A 99 -18.07 6.46 1.49
C LEU A 99 -18.21 5.81 2.87
N PHE A 100 -17.24 5.00 3.28
CA PHE A 100 -17.17 4.37 4.61
C PHE A 100 -16.19 5.08 5.56
N GLY A 101 -15.62 6.23 5.16
CA GLY A 101 -14.67 6.99 5.97
C GLY A 101 -13.31 6.30 6.12
N ILE A 102 -12.95 5.44 5.16
CA ILE A 102 -11.66 4.73 5.13
C ILE A 102 -10.79 5.42 4.07
N GLU A 103 -9.68 6.02 4.50
CA GLU A 103 -8.72 6.62 3.58
C GLU A 103 -7.68 5.57 3.16
N VAL A 104 -7.55 5.37 1.84
CA VAL A 104 -6.58 4.43 1.26
C VAL A 104 -5.63 5.15 0.32
N ARG A 105 -4.36 4.77 0.32
CA ARG A 105 -3.40 5.26 -0.67
C ARG A 105 -3.58 4.49 -1.97
N THR A 106 -4.03 5.16 -3.01
CA THR A 106 -4.25 4.58 -4.34
C THR A 106 -3.29 5.15 -5.39
N GLY A 107 -3.21 4.45 -6.53
CA GLY A 107 -2.43 4.87 -7.69
C GLY A 107 -1.36 3.87 -8.12
N CYS A 108 -1.00 3.96 -9.39
CA CYS A 108 0.11 3.23 -10.00
C CYS A 108 1.23 4.25 -10.30
N PHE A 109 2.49 3.86 -10.53
CA PHE A 109 3.59 4.75 -11.00
C PHE A 109 4.42 5.55 -9.99
N CYS A 110 4.10 5.64 -8.70
CA CYS A 110 5.07 6.15 -7.72
C CYS A 110 6.26 5.19 -7.52
N ASN A 111 6.07 3.92 -7.89
CA ASN A 111 7.10 2.89 -7.98
C ASN A 111 6.88 2.05 -9.25
N GLN A 112 7.38 2.54 -10.38
CA GLN A 112 7.17 1.93 -11.71
C GLN A 112 7.69 0.48 -11.79
N GLY A 113 8.80 0.17 -11.12
CA GLY A 113 9.36 -1.19 -11.09
C GLY A 113 8.45 -2.18 -10.36
N ALA A 114 7.87 -1.78 -9.22
CA ALA A 114 6.89 -2.61 -8.52
C ALA A 114 5.60 -2.77 -9.34
N CYS A 115 5.12 -1.70 -9.99
CA CYS A 115 3.93 -1.77 -10.83
C CYS A 115 4.14 -2.70 -12.03
N GLN A 116 5.28 -2.60 -12.71
CA GLN A 116 5.63 -3.50 -13.82
C GLN A 116 5.64 -4.98 -13.40
N LYS A 117 6.24 -5.28 -12.25
CA LYS A 117 6.35 -6.64 -11.73
C LYS A 117 5.01 -7.22 -11.31
N HIS A 118 4.20 -6.47 -10.57
CA HIS A 118 2.97 -6.98 -9.95
C HIS A 118 1.76 -6.88 -10.88
N LEU A 119 1.64 -5.81 -11.66
CA LEU A 119 0.57 -5.63 -12.65
C LEU A 119 0.89 -6.31 -14.00
N LYS A 120 2.06 -6.96 -14.10
CA LYS A 120 2.54 -7.66 -15.31
C LYS A 120 2.52 -6.78 -16.56
N LEU A 121 2.81 -5.49 -16.39
CA LEU A 121 2.82 -4.55 -17.50
C LEU A 121 4.00 -4.85 -18.42
N THR A 122 3.71 -4.93 -19.70
CA THR A 122 4.76 -5.03 -20.72
C THR A 122 5.53 -3.71 -20.80
N GLN A 123 6.77 -3.79 -21.26
CA GLN A 123 7.58 -2.59 -21.50
C GLN A 123 6.90 -1.62 -22.47
N GLN A 124 6.18 -2.14 -23.47
CA GLN A 124 5.42 -1.33 -24.42
C GLN A 124 4.27 -0.59 -23.74
N GLN A 125 3.50 -1.25 -22.86
CA GLN A 125 2.43 -0.60 -22.09
C GLN A 125 2.95 0.51 -21.18
N ILE A 126 4.15 0.36 -20.61
CA ILE A 126 4.77 1.41 -19.79
C ILE A 126 5.15 2.62 -20.66
N ILE A 127 5.73 2.38 -21.83
CA ILE A 127 6.07 3.44 -22.79
C ILE A 127 4.80 4.17 -23.27
N ASP A 128 3.74 3.42 -23.56
CA ASP A 128 2.47 3.99 -24.02
C ASP A 128 1.78 4.79 -22.92
N ASN A 129 1.78 4.30 -21.67
CA ASN A 129 1.29 5.02 -20.51
C ASN A 129 2.08 6.32 -20.28
N TYR A 130 3.41 6.28 -20.41
CA TYR A 130 4.26 7.47 -20.33
C TYR A 130 3.92 8.49 -21.43
N LYS A 131 3.78 8.04 -22.68
CA LYS A 131 3.41 8.90 -23.82
C LYS A 131 2.00 9.51 -23.67
N ALA A 132 1.08 8.76 -23.06
CA ALA A 132 -0.27 9.23 -22.78
C ALA A 132 -0.36 10.19 -21.58
N SER A 133 0.77 10.56 -20.96
CA SER A 133 0.81 11.37 -19.73
C SER A 133 -0.02 10.77 -18.59
N ILE A 134 -0.12 9.43 -18.55
CA ILE A 134 -0.75 8.72 -17.44
C ILE A 134 0.19 8.79 -16.23
N ILE A 135 -0.30 9.44 -15.17
CA ILE A 135 0.39 9.62 -13.89
C ILE A 135 -0.46 9.01 -12.76
N CYS A 136 0.08 8.98 -11.53
CA CYS A 136 -0.45 8.13 -10.46
C CYS A 136 -1.93 8.25 -10.14
N TYR A 137 -2.51 9.43 -10.37
CA TYR A 137 -3.93 9.69 -10.10
C TYR A 137 -4.82 9.59 -11.35
N ASN A 138 -4.26 9.51 -12.56
CA ASN A 138 -4.99 9.64 -13.83
C ASN A 138 -4.93 8.39 -14.73
N GLY A 139 -4.36 7.28 -14.25
CA GLY A 139 -4.18 6.06 -15.03
C GLY A 139 -5.15 4.97 -14.63
N ALA A 140 -6.25 4.77 -15.36
CA ALA A 140 -7.05 3.56 -15.20
C ALA A 140 -6.29 2.36 -15.76
N VAL A 141 -5.56 1.65 -14.91
CA VAL A 141 -4.95 0.34 -15.22
C VAL A 141 -5.49 -0.69 -14.25
#